data_AF-A0A8S4A1C0-F1
#
_entry.id   AF-A0A8S4A1C0-F1
#
_cell.length_a   1.000
_cell.length_b   1.000
_cell.length_c   1.000
_cell.angle_alpha   90.00
_cell.angle_beta   90.00
_cell.angle_gamma   90.00
#
_symmetry.space_group_name_H-M   'P 1'
#
loop_
_entity.id
_entity.type
_entity.pdbx_description
1 polymer ?
#
loop_
_entity_poly.entity_id
_entity_poly.type
_entity_poly.pdbx_seq_one_letter_code
_entity_poly.pdbx_strand_id
1 'polypeptide(L)'
;MTIPQLQNLLKKRQEDGRVFAGFSLHNMGVTVDVDIFICVSSGTREKANCDHKAGTFSILGGEVEMPFVFDRLYKHEITKSVRDLGSRLDSAANFEVIVEIRANNGSLLDSSILPAATIIFVPGTKETQDEFGNTNPYLVRKNVNFLNPREKLSLIHALRGLQADRSAEGYQAIAAFHAVPPLCPGPEASERHACCIHGKATFPHWHRLYTVQIEDGLRRQGSLVGLPYWDWASDTVALPSFITDASFTDPYTGVVYENPFNNATINFEQAVVEREVLGQYLHKRGPHGWDTRLFEQTLLALEQEDFCDFEIQLEVTHNAIHSWLGGSKEHSMGHLHYASYDPVFFLHHSNTDRLWAVWQALQKHRGHSSQGANCALELLKEPLKPFSFGSPYNLNPTTQTFSRPEDAFDYSAHFNYQYDDLEFVGMNVPALDALIKERQGRDRVFA
;
A
#
# COMPACT_ATOMS: atom_id res chain seq x y z
N MET A 1 29.12 7.61 11.49
CA MET A 1 27.67 7.78 11.23
C MET A 1 27.07 8.57 12.37
N THR A 2 26.23 9.57 12.06
CA THR A 2 25.34 10.21 13.03
C THR A 2 24.15 9.29 13.38
N ILE A 3 23.38 9.61 14.43
CA ILE A 3 22.17 8.84 14.80
C ILE A 3 21.19 8.73 13.62
N PRO A 4 20.86 9.82 12.88
CA PRO A 4 20.01 9.72 11.69
C PRO A 4 20.60 8.84 10.58
N GLN A 5 21.91 8.93 10.33
CA GLN A 5 22.57 8.09 9.34
C GLN A 5 22.52 6.60 9.71
N LEU A 6 22.69 6.27 11.00
CA LEU A 6 22.56 4.90 11.50
C LEU A 6 21.11 4.40 11.38
N GLN A 7 20.13 5.21 11.75
CA GLN A 7 18.70 4.86 11.59
C GLN A 7 18.34 4.61 10.12
N ASN A 8 18.82 5.44 9.20
CA ASN A 8 18.62 5.23 7.76
C ASN A 8 19.26 3.93 7.27
N LEU A 9 20.48 3.60 7.73
CA LEU A 9 21.13 2.34 7.39
C LEU A 9 20.34 1.13 7.92
N LEU A 10 19.86 1.19 9.17
CA LEU A 10 19.06 0.14 9.78
C LEU A 10 17.73 -0.05 9.04
N LYS A 11 17.04 1.04 8.70
CA LYS A 11 15.79 1.02 7.92
C LYS A 11 16.03 0.40 6.54
N LYS A 12 17.10 0.81 5.85
CA LYS A 12 17.47 0.25 4.54
C LYS A 12 17.74 -1.26 4.62
N ARG A 13 18.37 -1.75 5.70
CA ARG A 13 18.58 -3.19 5.91
C ARG A 13 17.30 -3.97 6.20
N GLN A 14 16.24 -3.30 6.64
CA GLN A 14 14.94 -3.91 6.90
C GLN A 14 14.03 -3.91 5.65
N GLU A 15 14.43 -3.25 4.57
CA GLU A 15 13.61 -3.13 3.35
C GLU A 15 13.41 -4.47 2.64
N ASP A 16 14.43 -5.33 2.63
CA ASP A 16 14.42 -6.62 1.94
C ASP A 16 14.21 -7.79 2.92
N GLY A 17 13.65 -8.89 2.41
CA GLY A 17 13.51 -10.13 3.17
C GLY A 17 14.85 -10.66 3.69
N ARG A 18 14.87 -11.06 4.96
CA ARG A 18 16.06 -11.56 5.68
C ARG A 18 15.81 -12.92 6.31
N VAL A 19 16.83 -13.75 6.31
CA VAL A 19 16.82 -15.08 6.92
C VAL A 19 17.82 -15.13 8.07
N PHE A 20 17.39 -15.70 9.19
CA PHE A 20 18.20 -15.88 10.38
C PHE A 20 18.22 -17.34 10.83
N ALA A 21 19.36 -17.78 11.34
CA ALA A 21 19.47 -18.98 12.17
C ALA A 21 19.22 -18.57 13.63
N GLY A 22 18.18 -19.14 14.23
CA GLY A 22 17.77 -18.92 15.61
C GLY A 22 18.30 -20.01 16.54
N PHE A 23 19.01 -19.62 17.60
CA PHE A 23 19.61 -20.52 18.58
C PHE A 23 19.06 -20.26 19.97
N SER A 24 18.62 -21.33 20.65
CA SER A 24 18.30 -21.28 22.08
C SER A 24 19.60 -21.53 22.86
N LEU A 25 20.14 -20.47 23.45
CA LEU A 25 21.43 -20.52 24.14
C LEU A 25 21.24 -20.82 25.62
N HIS A 26 22.15 -21.61 26.18
CA HIS A 26 22.23 -21.90 27.60
C HIS A 26 23.69 -21.99 28.05
N ASN A 27 23.90 -22.11 29.36
CA ASN A 27 25.22 -22.29 29.95
C ASN A 27 25.94 -23.53 29.37
N MET A 28 27.21 -23.37 29.01
CA MET A 28 28.07 -24.41 28.42
C MET A 28 29.15 -24.91 29.38
N GLY A 29 29.43 -24.17 30.46
CA GLY A 29 30.49 -24.49 31.43
C GLY A 29 31.92 -24.23 30.92
N VAL A 30 32.08 -23.96 29.62
CA VAL A 30 33.32 -23.54 28.98
C VAL A 30 33.01 -22.53 27.88
N THR A 31 34.02 -21.75 27.47
CA THR A 31 33.89 -20.85 26.33
C THR A 31 33.99 -21.64 25.03
N VAL A 32 33.04 -21.41 24.11
CA VAL A 32 32.96 -22.09 22.82
C VAL A 32 32.73 -21.10 21.68
N ASP A 33 33.28 -21.42 20.52
CA ASP A 33 32.92 -20.84 19.23
C ASP A 33 31.99 -21.81 18.48
N VAL A 34 30.92 -21.27 17.93
CA VAL A 34 29.90 -21.99 17.17
C VAL A 34 29.96 -21.52 15.73
N ASP A 35 30.47 -22.38 14.86
CA ASP A 35 30.48 -22.16 13.42
C ASP A 35 29.17 -22.67 12.80
N ILE A 36 28.54 -21.85 11.97
CA ILE A 36 27.26 -22.13 11.34
C ILE A 36 27.50 -22.48 9.87
N PHE A 37 26.93 -23.58 9.41
CA PHE A 37 27.00 -24.03 8.02
C PHE A 37 25.60 -24.24 7.43
N ILE A 38 25.47 -24.00 6.13
CA ILE A 38 24.25 -24.23 5.36
C ILE A 38 24.43 -25.50 4.51
N CYS A 39 23.49 -26.41 4.64
CA CYS A 39 23.39 -27.64 3.86
C CYS A 39 22.33 -27.49 2.77
N VAL A 40 22.70 -27.70 1.50
CA VAL A 40 21.75 -27.67 0.37
C VAL A 40 21.65 -29.07 -0.24
N SER A 41 20.42 -29.52 -0.50
CA SER A 41 20.14 -30.83 -1.10
C SER A 41 19.95 -30.72 -2.62
N SER A 42 20.77 -31.42 -3.39
CA SER A 42 20.73 -31.44 -4.86
C SER A 42 19.73 -32.49 -5.39
N GLY A 43 18.46 -32.43 -4.97
CA GLY A 43 17.27 -33.04 -5.62
C GLY A 43 17.29 -34.54 -6.02
N THR A 44 18.37 -35.26 -5.77
CA THR A 44 18.67 -36.64 -6.15
C THR A 44 19.43 -37.27 -4.98
N ARG A 45 19.61 -38.59 -4.95
CA ARG A 45 20.18 -39.36 -3.81
C ARG A 45 21.64 -39.02 -3.42
N GLU A 46 22.15 -37.85 -3.78
CA GLU A 46 23.45 -37.32 -3.37
C GLU A 46 23.38 -36.75 -1.94
N LYS A 47 24.50 -36.86 -1.22
CA LYS A 47 24.64 -36.29 0.13
C LYS A 47 24.49 -34.77 0.07
N ALA A 48 23.76 -34.18 1.02
CA ALA A 48 23.64 -32.73 1.14
C ALA A 48 25.03 -32.08 1.21
N ASN A 49 25.25 -31.02 0.43
CA ASN A 49 26.49 -30.26 0.47
C ASN A 49 26.41 -29.26 1.64
N CYS A 50 27.24 -29.49 2.67
CA CYS A 50 27.23 -28.75 3.93
C CYS A 50 28.48 -27.87 4.13
N ASP A 51 29.30 -27.66 3.10
CA ASP A 51 30.58 -26.94 3.23
C ASP A 51 30.44 -25.41 3.19
N HIS A 52 29.20 -24.90 3.29
CA HIS A 52 28.91 -23.47 3.14
C HIS A 52 28.84 -22.76 4.49
N LYS A 53 29.99 -22.26 4.97
CA LYS A 53 30.05 -21.48 6.21
C LYS A 53 29.22 -20.19 6.10
N ALA A 54 28.22 -20.05 6.95
CA ALA A 54 27.32 -18.91 6.98
C ALA A 54 27.72 -17.85 8.02
N GLY A 55 28.44 -18.25 9.06
CA GLY A 55 28.95 -17.33 10.08
C GLY A 55 29.48 -18.04 11.31
N THR A 56 29.83 -17.25 12.32
CA THR A 56 30.35 -17.72 13.60
C THR A 56 29.83 -16.82 14.72
N PHE A 57 29.56 -17.39 15.89
CA PHE A 57 29.36 -16.65 17.13
C PHE A 57 29.99 -17.39 18.30
N SER A 58 30.17 -16.71 19.43
CA SER A 58 30.81 -17.30 20.61
C SER A 58 29.84 -17.31 21.79
N ILE A 59 29.94 -18.33 22.63
CA ILE A 59 29.26 -18.42 23.92
C ILE A 59 30.35 -18.44 24.99
N LEU A 60 30.33 -17.45 25.86
CA LEU A 60 31.22 -17.43 27.03
C LEU A 60 30.67 -18.38 28.09
N GLY A 61 31.58 -19.04 28.79
CA GLY A 61 31.22 -19.93 29.89
C GLY A 61 32.45 -20.34 30.70
N GLY A 62 32.20 -20.79 31.93
CA GLY A 62 33.24 -21.25 32.85
C GLY A 62 32.69 -22.21 33.91
N GLU A 63 33.58 -22.93 34.59
CA GLU A 63 33.21 -24.07 35.44
C GLU A 63 32.30 -23.70 36.62
N VAL A 64 32.41 -22.46 37.13
CA VAL A 64 31.63 -21.94 38.26
C VAL A 64 30.55 -20.93 37.83
N GLU A 65 30.20 -20.94 36.54
CA GLU A 65 29.20 -20.04 35.97
C GLU A 65 27.80 -20.30 36.55
N MET A 66 27.04 -19.22 36.76
CA MET A 66 25.63 -19.32 37.12
C MET A 66 24.84 -19.95 35.96
N PRO A 67 24.06 -21.02 36.19
CA PRO A 67 23.23 -21.60 35.14
C PRO A 67 22.27 -20.58 34.54
N PHE A 68 22.19 -20.53 33.21
CA PHE A 68 21.29 -19.64 32.49
C PHE A 68 20.76 -20.31 31.23
N VAL A 69 19.58 -19.87 30.81
CA VAL A 69 18.99 -20.16 29.50
C VAL A 69 18.41 -18.85 28.98
N PHE A 70 18.64 -18.52 27.73
CA PHE A 70 18.03 -17.34 27.12
C PHE A 70 16.52 -17.55 26.99
N ASP A 71 15.74 -16.53 27.35
CA ASP A 71 14.28 -16.52 27.21
C ASP A 71 13.81 -16.36 25.75
N ARG A 72 14.73 -16.01 24.85
CA ARG A 72 14.51 -15.72 23.44
C ARG A 72 15.65 -16.26 22.60
N LEU A 73 15.35 -16.59 21.35
CA LEU A 73 16.36 -17.08 20.40
C LEU A 73 17.36 -15.98 20.04
N TYR A 74 18.65 -16.31 20.13
CA TYR A 74 19.71 -15.54 19.48
C TYR A 74 19.58 -15.70 17.96
N LYS A 75 19.54 -14.58 17.23
CA LYS A 75 19.38 -14.58 15.77
C LYS A 75 20.70 -14.24 15.10
N HIS A 76 21.21 -15.14 14.27
CA HIS A 76 22.36 -14.89 13.39
C HIS A 76 21.89 -14.73 11.94
N GLU A 77 22.20 -13.60 11.29
CA GLU A 77 21.75 -13.33 9.92
C GLU A 77 22.54 -14.17 8.91
N ILE A 78 21.83 -15.02 8.14
CA ILE A 78 22.41 -15.89 7.11
C ILE A 78 21.94 -15.55 5.70
N THR A 79 21.18 -14.46 5.54
CA THR A 79 20.56 -14.00 4.29
C THR A 79 21.52 -14.02 3.09
N LYS A 80 22.72 -13.46 3.27
CA LYS A 80 23.71 -13.36 2.19
C LYS A 80 24.13 -14.74 1.70
N SER A 81 24.49 -15.63 2.63
CA SER A 81 24.96 -16.99 2.31
C SER A 81 23.87 -17.81 1.62
N VAL A 82 22.60 -17.66 2.04
CA VAL A 82 21.48 -18.32 1.36
C VAL A 82 21.27 -17.80 -0.07
N ARG A 83 21.35 -16.46 -0.27
CA ARG A 83 21.25 -15.86 -1.61
C ARG A 83 22.41 -16.26 -2.53
N ASP A 84 23.63 -16.31 -2.01
CA ASP A 84 24.83 -16.71 -2.77
C ASP A 84 24.73 -18.17 -3.25
N LEU A 85 23.94 -19.00 -2.55
CA LEU A 85 23.64 -20.39 -2.93
C LEU A 85 22.45 -20.52 -3.90
N GLY A 86 21.89 -19.41 -4.38
CA GLY A 86 20.79 -19.39 -5.35
C GLY A 86 19.44 -19.86 -4.80
N SER A 87 19.32 -20.03 -3.48
CA SER A 87 18.08 -20.43 -2.84
C SER A 87 17.13 -19.24 -2.69
N ARG A 88 15.83 -19.46 -2.94
CA ARG A 88 14.79 -18.48 -2.60
C ARG A 88 14.67 -18.36 -1.08
N LEU A 89 14.22 -17.20 -0.61
CA LEU A 89 14.04 -16.89 0.82
C LEU A 89 12.59 -17.13 1.30
N ASP A 90 11.74 -17.73 0.46
CA ASP A 90 10.33 -17.99 0.71
C ASP A 90 10.09 -19.45 1.11
N SER A 91 8.82 -19.88 1.15
CA SER A 91 8.41 -21.26 1.47
C SER A 91 9.02 -22.34 0.57
N ALA A 92 9.69 -21.99 -0.53
CA ALA A 92 10.44 -22.91 -1.39
C ALA A 92 11.92 -23.09 -0.97
N ALA A 93 12.37 -22.45 0.11
CA ALA A 93 13.72 -22.58 0.63
C ALA A 93 14.01 -24.02 1.13
N ASN A 94 14.84 -24.77 0.40
CA ASN A 94 15.19 -26.15 0.72
C ASN A 94 16.66 -26.25 1.17
N PHE A 95 16.93 -25.78 2.40
CA PHE A 95 18.24 -25.90 3.03
C PHE A 95 18.11 -26.18 4.53
N GLU A 96 19.15 -26.78 5.10
CA GLU A 96 19.28 -27.07 6.53
C GLU A 96 20.44 -26.27 7.12
N VAL A 97 20.39 -25.95 8.41
CA VAL A 97 21.46 -25.27 9.13
C VAL A 97 22.07 -26.23 10.14
N ILE A 98 23.37 -26.47 10.03
CA ILE A 98 24.13 -27.28 10.98
C ILE A 98 25.18 -26.42 11.68
N VAL A 99 25.68 -26.90 12.82
CA VAL A 99 26.71 -26.22 13.60
C VAL A 99 27.88 -27.11 13.96
N GLU A 100 29.06 -26.50 14.03
CA GLU A 100 30.26 -27.09 14.61
C GLU A 100 30.64 -26.29 15.86
N ILE A 101 30.78 -26.96 17.00
CA ILE A 101 31.06 -26.31 18.29
C ILE A 101 32.49 -26.63 18.70
N ARG A 102 33.29 -25.59 18.91
CA ARG A 102 34.71 -25.70 19.28
C ARG A 102 34.96 -24.99 20.60
N ALA A 103 35.42 -25.72 21.61
CA ALA A 103 35.84 -25.12 22.86
C ALA A 103 37.15 -24.33 22.70
N ASN A 104 37.38 -23.37 23.58
CA ASN A 104 38.58 -22.53 23.59
C ASN A 104 39.91 -23.32 23.69
N ASN A 105 39.87 -24.53 24.24
CA ASN A 105 41.00 -25.46 24.31
C ASN A 105 41.25 -26.22 22.98
N GLY A 106 40.46 -25.95 21.94
CA GLY A 106 40.54 -26.56 20.62
C GLY A 106 39.72 -27.84 20.44
N SER A 107 39.10 -28.40 21.49
CA SER A 107 38.31 -29.63 21.39
C SER A 107 36.99 -29.40 20.68
N LEU A 108 36.62 -30.32 19.79
CA LEU A 108 35.29 -30.36 19.18
C LEU A 108 34.28 -30.96 20.16
N LEU A 109 33.14 -30.27 20.29
CA LEU A 109 32.03 -30.70 21.11
C LEU A 109 30.90 -31.24 20.22
N ASP A 110 30.05 -32.08 20.81
CA ASP A 110 28.88 -32.63 20.13
C ASP A 110 27.89 -31.50 19.79
N SER A 111 27.46 -31.43 18.53
CA SER A 111 26.52 -30.40 18.07
C SER A 111 25.15 -30.48 18.73
N SER A 112 24.75 -31.65 19.25
CA SER A 112 23.48 -31.86 19.95
C SER A 112 23.40 -31.18 21.32
N ILE A 113 24.52 -30.66 21.84
CA ILE A 113 24.54 -29.83 23.05
C ILE A 113 23.69 -28.58 22.86
N LEU A 114 23.64 -28.03 21.63
CA LEU A 114 22.71 -26.98 21.28
C LEU A 114 21.47 -27.59 20.61
N PRO A 115 20.26 -27.11 20.93
CA PRO A 115 19.08 -27.43 20.14
C PRO A 115 19.28 -27.06 18.67
N ALA A 116 18.65 -27.83 17.77
CA ALA A 116 18.72 -27.57 16.34
C ALA A 116 18.31 -26.12 16.01
N ALA A 117 19.02 -25.51 15.07
CA ALA A 117 18.77 -24.14 14.68
C ALA A 117 17.37 -23.99 14.07
N THR A 118 16.63 -22.97 14.50
CA THR A 118 15.36 -22.60 13.87
C THR A 118 15.62 -21.64 12.72
N ILE A 119 15.12 -21.94 11.51
CA ILE A 119 15.21 -21.01 10.38
C ILE A 119 14.08 -19.99 10.52
N ILE A 120 14.44 -18.71 10.60
CA ILE A 120 13.50 -17.60 10.78
C ILE A 120 13.60 -16.69 9.57
N PHE A 121 12.55 -16.68 8.74
CA PHE A 121 12.38 -15.67 7.71
C PHE A 121 11.67 -14.44 8.30
N VAL A 122 12.20 -13.26 8.01
CA VAL A 122 11.59 -11.97 8.35
C VAL A 122 11.36 -11.24 7.03
N PRO A 123 10.10 -11.07 6.57
CA PRO A 123 9.79 -10.31 5.36
C PRO A 123 10.38 -8.90 5.42
N GLY A 124 10.80 -8.39 4.27
CA GLY A 124 11.24 -7.00 4.15
C GLY A 124 10.08 -6.03 4.33
N THR A 125 10.33 -4.80 4.76
CA THR A 125 9.27 -3.78 4.86
C THR A 125 8.70 -3.37 3.49
N LYS A 126 9.34 -3.77 2.38
CA LYS A 126 8.86 -3.63 1.01
C LYS A 126 8.19 -4.88 0.44
N GLU A 127 8.07 -5.94 1.23
CA GLU A 127 7.54 -7.23 0.81
C GLU A 127 6.34 -7.64 1.68
N THR A 128 5.34 -8.26 1.06
CA THR A 128 4.23 -8.94 1.73
C THR A 128 4.43 -10.44 1.61
N GLN A 129 3.92 -11.18 2.58
CA GLN A 129 3.90 -12.64 2.52
C GLN A 129 2.45 -13.11 2.33
N ASP A 130 2.21 -13.95 1.33
CA ASP A 130 0.90 -14.56 1.12
C ASP A 130 0.64 -15.73 2.10
N GLU A 131 -0.58 -16.27 2.10
CA GLU A 131 -0.99 -17.40 2.97
C GLU A 131 -0.16 -18.68 2.74
N PHE A 132 0.53 -18.78 1.60
CA PHE A 132 1.39 -19.90 1.23
C PHE A 132 2.89 -19.64 1.52
N GLY A 133 3.20 -18.50 2.14
CA GLY A 133 4.56 -18.13 2.51
C GLY A 133 5.38 -17.49 1.39
N ASN A 134 4.81 -17.20 0.21
CA ASN A 134 5.52 -16.54 -0.88
C ASN A 134 5.63 -15.04 -0.63
N THR A 135 6.76 -14.45 -1.02
CA THR A 135 6.99 -13.01 -0.91
C THR A 135 6.64 -12.27 -2.19
N ASN A 136 5.91 -11.18 -2.06
CA ASN A 136 5.57 -10.28 -3.16
C ASN A 136 5.94 -8.84 -2.79
N PRO A 137 6.47 -8.02 -3.70
CA PRO A 137 6.66 -6.60 -3.40
C PRO A 137 5.31 -5.91 -3.18
N TYR A 138 5.27 -4.94 -2.26
CA TYR A 138 4.14 -4.02 -2.14
C TYR A 138 3.91 -3.29 -3.47
N LEU A 139 2.64 -3.11 -3.83
CA LEU A 139 2.31 -2.11 -4.85
C LEU A 139 2.56 -0.72 -4.29
N VAL A 140 3.34 0.09 -4.99
CA VAL A 140 3.59 1.48 -4.60
C VAL A 140 2.73 2.38 -5.46
N ARG A 141 1.77 3.07 -4.84
CA ARG A 141 1.01 4.17 -5.43
C ARG A 141 1.92 5.40 -5.44
N LYS A 142 2.15 5.95 -6.62
CA LYS A 142 3.06 7.08 -6.83
C LYS A 142 2.32 8.31 -7.32
N ASN A 143 2.90 9.49 -7.08
CA ASN A 143 2.38 10.70 -7.71
C ASN A 143 2.52 10.57 -9.23
N VAL A 144 1.44 10.82 -9.96
CA VAL A 144 1.38 10.73 -11.43
C VAL A 144 2.45 11.58 -12.12
N ASN A 145 2.86 12.69 -11.50
CA ASN A 145 3.89 13.58 -12.04
C ASN A 145 5.31 12.99 -11.95
N PHE A 146 5.54 12.02 -11.05
CA PHE A 146 6.86 11.42 -10.81
C PHE A 146 6.99 10.00 -11.38
N LEU A 147 5.99 9.50 -12.10
CA LEU A 147 6.07 8.22 -12.81
C LEU A 147 7.17 8.27 -13.88
N ASN A 148 8.04 7.26 -13.88
CA ASN A 148 9.04 7.12 -14.93
C ASN A 148 8.41 6.58 -16.24
N PRO A 149 9.09 6.68 -17.40
CA PRO A 149 8.51 6.28 -18.68
C PRO A 149 8.04 4.81 -18.75
N ARG A 150 8.75 3.90 -18.08
CA ARG A 150 8.39 2.47 -18.03
C ARG A 150 7.11 2.25 -17.21
N GLU A 151 6.98 2.95 -16.10
CA GLU A 151 5.79 2.90 -15.24
C GLU A 151 4.56 3.46 -15.98
N LYS A 152 4.71 4.62 -16.62
CA LYS A 152 3.65 5.24 -17.45
C LYS A 152 3.18 4.28 -18.55
N LEU A 153 4.12 3.69 -19.30
CA LEU A 153 3.81 2.72 -20.34
C LEU A 153 3.07 1.50 -19.78
N SER A 154 3.52 0.95 -18.64
CA SER A 154 2.87 -0.22 -18.02
C SER A 154 1.44 0.06 -17.61
N LEU A 155 1.17 1.24 -17.05
CA LEU A 155 -0.18 1.67 -16.63
C LEU A 155 -1.10 1.90 -17.84
N ILE A 156 -0.59 2.51 -18.91
CA ILE A 156 -1.35 2.72 -20.15
C ILE A 156 -1.75 1.38 -20.77
N HIS A 157 -0.81 0.44 -20.90
CA HIS A 157 -1.15 -0.89 -21.42
C HIS A 157 -2.11 -1.66 -20.51
N ALA A 158 -1.90 -1.60 -19.20
CA ALA A 158 -2.77 -2.27 -18.24
C ALA A 158 -4.21 -1.73 -18.28
N LEU A 159 -4.40 -0.40 -18.27
CA LEU A 159 -5.74 0.18 -18.33
C LEU A 159 -6.42 -0.08 -19.68
N ARG A 160 -5.68 -0.08 -20.80
CA ARG A 160 -6.23 -0.48 -22.10
C ARG A 160 -6.72 -1.92 -22.10
N GLY A 161 -5.93 -2.84 -21.54
CA GLY A 161 -6.34 -4.24 -21.36
C GLY A 161 -7.61 -4.35 -20.52
N LEU A 162 -7.67 -3.60 -19.41
CA LEU A 162 -8.82 -3.59 -18.52
C LEU A 162 -10.08 -2.99 -19.16
N GLN A 163 -9.94 -1.94 -19.98
CA GLN A 163 -11.05 -1.33 -20.73
C GLN A 163 -11.56 -2.22 -21.87
N ALA A 164 -10.69 -3.04 -22.45
CA ALA A 164 -11.05 -4.03 -23.46
C ALA A 164 -11.73 -5.27 -22.84
N ASP A 165 -11.47 -5.57 -21.57
CA ASP A 165 -12.09 -6.69 -20.86
C ASP A 165 -13.60 -6.46 -20.67
N ARG A 166 -14.39 -7.46 -21.08
CA ARG A 166 -15.87 -7.48 -21.02
C ARG A 166 -16.40 -8.41 -19.92
N SER A 167 -15.51 -9.02 -19.14
CA SER A 167 -15.86 -9.86 -17.99
C SER A 167 -16.40 -9.03 -16.82
N ALA A 168 -16.86 -9.71 -15.77
CA ALA A 168 -17.24 -9.08 -14.50
C ALA A 168 -16.06 -8.38 -13.78
N GLU A 169 -14.82 -8.63 -14.22
CA GLU A 169 -13.61 -7.99 -13.71
C GLU A 169 -13.09 -6.88 -14.63
N GLY A 170 -13.76 -6.63 -15.75
CA GLY A 170 -13.41 -5.57 -16.70
C GLY A 170 -13.78 -4.17 -16.21
N TYR A 171 -13.21 -3.15 -16.86
CA TYR A 171 -13.35 -1.75 -16.45
C TYR A 171 -14.80 -1.29 -16.29
N GLN A 172 -15.69 -1.68 -17.22
CA GLN A 172 -17.09 -1.27 -17.19
C GLN A 172 -17.86 -1.86 -15.99
N ALA A 173 -17.56 -3.11 -15.63
CA ALA A 173 -18.17 -3.78 -14.49
C ALA A 173 -17.68 -3.15 -13.17
N ILE A 174 -16.39 -2.84 -13.08
CA ILE A 174 -15.82 -2.11 -11.93
C ILE A 174 -16.40 -0.69 -11.86
N ALA A 175 -16.46 0.05 -12.96
CA ALA A 175 -17.04 1.41 -13.00
C ALA A 175 -18.49 1.43 -12.50
N ALA A 176 -19.28 0.39 -12.81
CA ALA A 176 -20.67 0.26 -12.37
C ALA A 176 -20.83 0.08 -10.85
N PHE A 177 -19.79 -0.33 -10.11
CA PHE A 177 -19.89 -0.53 -8.65
C PHE A 177 -20.25 0.75 -7.90
N HIS A 178 -19.93 1.92 -8.46
CA HIS A 178 -20.19 3.20 -7.82
C HIS A 178 -21.67 3.55 -7.80
N ALA A 179 -22.27 3.80 -8.97
CA ALA A 179 -23.60 4.40 -9.03
C ALA A 179 -24.55 3.72 -10.01
N VAL A 180 -24.31 3.85 -11.31
CA VAL A 180 -25.16 3.23 -12.34
C VAL A 180 -24.36 2.23 -13.19
N PRO A 181 -25.00 1.13 -13.66
CA PRO A 181 -26.33 0.66 -13.27
C PRO A 181 -26.41 0.29 -11.78
N PRO A 182 -27.52 0.60 -11.08
CA PRO A 182 -27.59 0.44 -9.63
C PRO A 182 -27.68 -1.03 -9.22
N LEU A 183 -26.86 -1.42 -8.24
CA LEU A 183 -26.76 -2.80 -7.73
C LEU A 183 -27.25 -2.95 -6.29
N CYS A 184 -27.46 -1.86 -5.55
CA CYS A 184 -27.78 -1.89 -4.13
C CYS A 184 -29.29 -1.73 -3.87
N PRO A 185 -29.86 -2.35 -2.82
CA PRO A 185 -29.18 -3.09 -1.74
C PRO A 185 -28.73 -4.50 -2.13
N GLY A 186 -29.17 -4.98 -3.30
CA GLY A 186 -28.78 -6.23 -3.92
C GLY A 186 -29.38 -6.33 -5.33
N PRO A 187 -28.81 -7.16 -6.20
CA PRO A 187 -29.18 -7.24 -7.60
C PRO A 187 -30.50 -7.98 -7.85
N GLU A 188 -31.21 -8.42 -6.82
CA GLU A 188 -32.56 -8.99 -6.89
C GLU A 188 -33.63 -8.04 -6.34
N ALA A 189 -33.22 -6.92 -5.73
CA ALA A 189 -34.16 -5.96 -5.17
C ALA A 189 -35.00 -5.29 -6.26
N SER A 190 -36.29 -5.08 -5.97
CA SER A 190 -37.26 -4.42 -6.84
C SER A 190 -36.95 -2.93 -7.03
N GLU A 191 -36.45 -2.28 -5.98
CA GLU A 191 -35.98 -0.91 -6.01
C GLU A 191 -34.49 -0.88 -5.72
N ARG A 192 -33.72 -0.34 -6.65
CA ARG A 192 -32.26 -0.26 -6.55
C ARG A 192 -31.77 1.18 -6.56
N HIS A 193 -30.68 1.40 -5.85
CA HIS A 193 -29.96 2.66 -5.78
C HIS A 193 -28.46 2.43 -5.96
N ALA A 194 -27.74 3.54 -6.14
CA ALA A 194 -26.28 3.58 -6.20
C ALA A 194 -25.66 2.92 -4.95
N CYS A 195 -24.56 2.19 -5.11
CA CYS A 195 -23.92 1.50 -4.00
C CYS A 195 -22.91 2.36 -3.22
N CYS A 196 -22.37 3.40 -3.86
CA CYS A 196 -21.40 4.29 -3.26
C CYS A 196 -21.93 4.95 -1.98
N ILE A 197 -21.09 5.00 -0.95
CA ILE A 197 -21.39 5.68 0.30
C ILE A 197 -20.85 7.10 0.24
N HIS A 198 -21.72 8.07 0.54
CA HIS A 198 -21.42 9.50 0.64
C HIS A 198 -22.15 10.10 1.84
N GLY A 199 -21.63 11.16 2.42
CA GLY A 199 -22.17 11.86 3.58
C GLY A 199 -22.21 11.01 4.84
N LYS A 200 -21.26 10.07 4.99
CA LYS A 200 -21.16 9.14 6.12
C LYS A 200 -19.70 8.84 6.43
N ALA A 201 -19.40 8.57 7.70
CA ALA A 201 -18.07 8.16 8.16
C ALA A 201 -17.46 6.95 7.40
N THR A 202 -18.26 6.14 6.72
CA THR A 202 -17.77 5.01 5.91
C THR A 202 -17.42 5.37 4.45
N PHE A 203 -17.56 6.62 4.02
CA PHE A 203 -17.12 7.15 2.72
C PHE A 203 -15.68 6.78 2.35
N PRO A 204 -14.65 7.07 3.18
CA PRO A 204 -13.26 6.81 2.79
C PRO A 204 -12.97 5.31 2.72
N HIS A 205 -13.64 4.50 3.52
CA HIS A 205 -13.51 3.04 3.52
C HIS A 205 -14.06 2.43 2.23
N TRP A 206 -15.25 2.86 1.80
CA TRP A 206 -15.89 2.42 0.56
C TRP A 206 -15.00 2.75 -0.65
N HIS A 207 -14.51 3.98 -0.72
CA HIS A 207 -13.67 4.41 -1.84
C HIS A 207 -12.26 3.80 -1.78
N ARG A 208 -11.70 3.49 -0.61
CA ARG A 208 -10.47 2.69 -0.48
C ARG A 208 -10.63 1.33 -1.13
N LEU A 209 -11.65 0.56 -0.74
CA LEU A 209 -11.94 -0.74 -1.38
C LEU A 209 -12.14 -0.60 -2.88
N TYR A 210 -12.75 0.50 -3.32
CA TYR A 210 -12.93 0.75 -4.74
C TYR A 210 -11.62 0.98 -5.49
N THR A 211 -10.69 1.73 -4.90
CA THR A 211 -9.33 1.89 -5.46
C THR A 211 -8.55 0.58 -5.47
N VAL A 212 -8.73 -0.29 -4.47
CA VAL A 212 -8.13 -1.63 -4.45
C VAL A 212 -8.71 -2.50 -5.57
N GLN A 213 -10.03 -2.43 -5.80
CA GLN A 213 -10.69 -3.18 -6.87
C GLN A 213 -10.10 -2.89 -8.25
N ILE A 214 -9.92 -1.61 -8.59
CA ILE A 214 -9.34 -1.21 -9.88
C ILE A 214 -7.83 -1.51 -9.93
N GLU A 215 -7.11 -1.34 -8.83
CA GLU A 215 -5.68 -1.59 -8.72
C GLU A 215 -5.35 -3.08 -8.97
N ASP A 216 -6.13 -3.99 -8.41
CA ASP A 216 -6.00 -5.43 -8.68
C ASP A 216 -6.32 -5.76 -10.14
N GLY A 217 -7.31 -5.08 -10.74
CA GLY A 217 -7.61 -5.17 -12.16
C GLY A 217 -6.42 -4.77 -13.03
N LEU A 218 -5.80 -3.62 -12.75
CA LEU A 218 -4.60 -3.16 -13.44
C LEU A 218 -3.41 -4.11 -13.25
N ARG A 219 -3.24 -4.66 -12.03
CA ARG A 219 -2.19 -5.65 -11.73
C ARG A 219 -2.37 -6.92 -12.56
N ARG A 220 -3.59 -7.46 -12.68
CA ARG A 220 -3.88 -8.63 -13.53
C ARG A 220 -3.55 -8.37 -15.01
N GLN A 221 -3.68 -7.13 -15.45
CA GLN A 221 -3.31 -6.68 -16.80
C GLN A 221 -1.82 -6.32 -16.94
N GLY A 222 -0.99 -6.57 -15.92
CA GLY A 222 0.46 -6.42 -15.98
C GLY A 222 1.03 -5.07 -15.54
N SER A 223 0.28 -4.25 -14.79
CA SER A 223 0.82 -3.01 -14.22
C SER A 223 2.02 -3.28 -13.29
N LEU A 224 3.09 -2.50 -13.44
CA LEU A 224 4.30 -2.61 -12.62
C LEU A 224 4.22 -1.83 -11.30
N VAL A 225 3.26 -0.91 -11.18
CA VAL A 225 3.08 -0.02 -10.03
C VAL A 225 1.62 -0.05 -9.57
N GLY A 226 1.40 0.42 -8.34
CA GLY A 226 0.05 0.64 -7.83
C GLY A 226 -0.67 1.76 -8.59
N LEU A 227 -1.97 1.91 -8.31
CA LEU A 227 -2.80 2.97 -8.84
C LEU A 227 -2.20 4.34 -8.47
N PRO A 228 -1.69 5.12 -9.44
CA PRO A 228 -1.07 6.39 -9.13
C PRO A 228 -2.09 7.37 -8.54
N TYR A 229 -1.60 8.33 -7.77
CA TYR A 229 -2.41 9.44 -7.26
C TYR A 229 -2.06 10.75 -7.95
N TRP A 230 -3.04 11.63 -8.05
CA TRP A 230 -2.82 13.02 -8.46
C TRP A 230 -2.96 13.94 -7.26
N ASP A 231 -1.84 14.51 -6.81
CA ASP A 231 -1.82 15.44 -5.66
C ASP A 231 -2.37 16.81 -6.04
N TRP A 232 -3.69 16.94 -5.96
CA TRP A 232 -4.43 18.16 -6.23
C TRP A 232 -4.36 19.20 -5.09
N ALA A 233 -3.79 18.87 -3.93
CA ALA A 233 -3.55 19.85 -2.86
C ALA A 233 -2.28 20.69 -3.13
N SER A 234 -1.36 20.17 -3.96
CA SER A 234 -0.18 20.90 -4.40
C SER A 234 -0.49 22.03 -5.39
N ASP A 235 0.36 23.07 -5.43
CA ASP A 235 0.26 24.17 -6.40
C ASP A 235 0.51 23.63 -7.82
N THR A 236 -0.57 23.36 -8.55
CA THR A 236 -0.50 22.92 -9.94
C THR A 236 -1.05 24.00 -10.85
N VAL A 237 -0.30 24.32 -11.91
CA VAL A 237 -0.68 25.31 -12.93
C VAL A 237 -1.56 24.68 -14.03
N ALA A 238 -1.51 23.35 -14.17
CA ALA A 238 -2.28 22.58 -15.13
C ALA A 238 -2.49 21.14 -14.62
N LEU A 239 -3.45 20.45 -15.23
CA LEU A 239 -3.63 19.01 -15.03
C LEU A 239 -2.40 18.23 -15.56
N PRO A 240 -2.07 17.07 -14.96
CA PRO A 240 -0.98 16.22 -15.43
C PRO A 240 -1.17 15.79 -16.89
N SER A 241 -0.11 15.88 -17.71
CA SER A 241 -0.18 15.48 -19.13
C SER A 241 -0.59 14.02 -19.31
N PHE A 242 -0.26 13.17 -18.33
CA PHE A 242 -0.66 11.77 -18.25
C PHE A 242 -2.16 11.54 -18.38
N ILE A 243 -2.99 12.49 -17.92
CA ILE A 243 -4.45 12.41 -18.00
C ILE A 243 -5.06 13.30 -19.10
N THR A 244 -4.33 14.30 -19.59
CA THR A 244 -4.85 15.26 -20.59
C THR A 244 -4.42 14.98 -22.02
N ASP A 245 -3.30 14.30 -22.24
CA ASP A 245 -2.82 14.00 -23.58
C ASP A 245 -3.80 13.02 -24.24
N ALA A 246 -4.31 13.34 -25.43
CA ALA A 246 -5.30 12.52 -26.13
C ALA A 246 -4.72 11.19 -26.64
N SER A 247 -3.41 11.16 -26.88
CA SER A 247 -2.71 9.99 -27.41
C SER A 247 -1.39 9.78 -26.71
N PHE A 248 -0.90 8.55 -26.80
CA PHE A 248 0.38 8.12 -26.27
C PHE A 248 1.12 7.34 -27.35
N THR A 249 2.42 7.60 -27.50
CA THR A 249 3.28 6.85 -28.42
C THR A 249 4.09 5.83 -27.64
N ASP A 250 3.94 4.55 -27.97
CA ASP A 250 4.75 3.49 -27.38
C ASP A 250 6.21 3.64 -27.84
N PRO A 251 7.17 3.87 -26.93
CA PRO A 251 8.56 4.15 -27.30
C PRO A 251 9.29 2.91 -27.84
N TYR A 252 8.77 1.70 -27.63
CA TYR A 252 9.40 0.46 -28.10
C TYR A 252 8.87 0.03 -29.47
N THR A 253 7.58 0.24 -29.75
CA THR A 253 6.95 -0.17 -31.01
C THR A 253 6.75 1.00 -31.99
N GLY A 254 6.78 2.24 -31.51
CA GLY A 254 6.46 3.44 -32.28
C GLY A 254 4.97 3.60 -32.59
N VAL A 255 4.11 2.71 -32.09
CA VAL A 255 2.66 2.75 -32.35
C VAL A 255 2.02 3.82 -31.48
N VAL A 256 1.14 4.62 -32.10
CA VAL A 256 0.33 5.63 -31.40
C VAL A 256 -1.00 5.01 -30.99
N TYR A 257 -1.36 5.20 -29.73
CA TYR A 257 -2.62 4.75 -29.16
C TYR A 257 -3.39 5.93 -28.57
N GLU A 258 -4.72 5.82 -28.51
CA GLU A 258 -5.51 6.69 -27.65
C GLU A 258 -5.12 6.48 -26.19
N ASN A 259 -5.03 7.58 -25.44
CA ASN A 259 -4.67 7.52 -24.03
C ASN A 259 -5.88 7.03 -23.21
N PRO A 260 -5.81 5.84 -22.59
CA PRO A 260 -6.94 5.27 -21.84
C PRO A 260 -7.27 6.05 -20.58
N PHE A 261 -6.40 6.96 -20.11
CA PHE A 261 -6.65 7.84 -18.97
C PHE A 261 -7.28 9.18 -19.38
N ASN A 262 -7.35 9.48 -20.67
CA ASN A 262 -7.92 10.74 -21.16
C ASN A 262 -9.44 10.70 -21.22
N ASN A 263 -10.00 9.59 -21.70
CA ASN A 263 -11.43 9.35 -21.78
C ASN A 263 -11.72 7.84 -21.67
N ALA A 264 -13.00 7.51 -21.52
CA ALA A 264 -13.52 6.15 -21.57
C ALA A 264 -14.99 6.17 -22.03
N THR A 265 -15.44 5.05 -22.56
CA THR A 265 -16.83 4.87 -22.99
C THR A 265 -17.73 4.49 -21.82
N ILE A 266 -19.03 4.79 -21.94
CA ILE A 266 -20.09 4.28 -21.07
C ILE A 266 -20.95 3.36 -21.95
N ASN A 267 -20.68 2.06 -21.88
CA ASN A 267 -21.17 1.14 -22.91
C ASN A 267 -22.70 1.02 -22.94
N PHE A 268 -23.36 1.07 -21.78
CA PHE A 268 -24.80 0.86 -21.68
C PHE A 268 -25.61 2.08 -22.15
N GLU A 269 -25.02 3.29 -22.11
CA GLU A 269 -25.61 4.52 -22.65
C GLU A 269 -25.12 4.84 -24.07
N GLN A 270 -24.11 4.12 -24.57
CA GLN A 270 -23.41 4.44 -25.82
C GLN A 270 -22.81 5.86 -25.83
N ALA A 271 -22.38 6.34 -24.67
CA ALA A 271 -21.79 7.66 -24.47
C ALA A 271 -20.28 7.57 -24.22
N VAL A 272 -19.62 8.73 -24.18
CA VAL A 272 -18.20 8.88 -23.78
C VAL A 272 -18.15 9.90 -22.66
N VAL A 273 -17.28 9.68 -21.68
CA VAL A 273 -17.07 10.64 -20.60
C VAL A 273 -16.49 11.96 -21.13
N GLU A 274 -16.96 13.06 -20.58
CA GLU A 274 -16.51 14.41 -20.92
C GLU A 274 -15.93 15.10 -19.69
N ARG A 275 -14.91 15.95 -19.91
CA ARG A 275 -14.34 16.82 -18.88
C ARG A 275 -14.47 18.28 -19.31
N GLU A 276 -15.20 19.07 -18.54
CA GLU A 276 -15.22 20.54 -18.66
C GLU A 276 -14.43 21.13 -17.50
N VAL A 277 -13.11 21.22 -17.67
CA VAL A 277 -12.18 21.60 -16.61
C VAL A 277 -12.34 23.08 -16.26
N LEU A 278 -12.85 23.37 -15.07
CA LEU A 278 -13.01 24.70 -14.50
C LEU A 278 -11.69 25.19 -13.88
N GLY A 279 -10.67 25.39 -14.73
CA GLY A 279 -9.31 25.76 -14.30
C GLY A 279 -9.22 27.03 -13.45
N GLN A 280 -10.19 27.94 -13.61
CA GLN A 280 -10.31 29.17 -12.80
C GLN A 280 -10.52 28.92 -11.30
N TYR A 281 -11.00 27.74 -10.91
CA TYR A 281 -11.13 27.33 -9.52
C TYR A 281 -9.97 26.42 -9.10
N LEU A 282 -9.65 25.43 -9.95
CA LEU A 282 -8.61 24.43 -9.67
C LEU A 282 -7.23 25.05 -9.48
N HIS A 283 -6.87 26.05 -10.28
CA HIS A 283 -5.55 26.69 -10.26
C HIS A 283 -5.55 28.04 -9.54
N LYS A 284 -6.63 28.36 -8.81
CA LYS A 284 -6.74 29.64 -8.11
C LYS A 284 -5.86 29.65 -6.87
N ARG A 285 -4.82 30.48 -6.94
CA ARG A 285 -3.94 30.77 -5.81
C ARG A 285 -4.60 31.70 -4.81
N GLY A 286 -4.30 31.44 -3.54
CA GLY A 286 -4.66 32.24 -2.39
C GLY A 286 -3.72 33.42 -2.19
N PRO A 287 -3.88 34.14 -1.07
CA PRO A 287 -3.15 35.38 -0.79
C PRO A 287 -1.63 35.20 -0.68
N HIS A 288 -1.12 34.00 -0.35
CA HIS A 288 0.31 33.75 -0.19
C HIS A 288 1.01 33.41 -1.50
N GLY A 289 0.25 33.23 -2.59
CA GLY A 289 0.77 33.03 -3.94
C GLY A 289 1.22 31.59 -4.25
N TRP A 290 1.08 30.69 -3.29
CA TRP A 290 1.36 29.25 -3.43
C TRP A 290 0.27 28.37 -2.79
N ASP A 291 -0.49 28.92 -1.85
CA ASP A 291 -1.64 28.26 -1.25
C ASP A 291 -2.80 28.20 -2.24
N THR A 292 -3.58 27.11 -2.22
CA THR A 292 -4.79 26.96 -3.03
C THR A 292 -5.99 26.73 -2.11
N ARG A 293 -7.20 26.87 -2.66
CA ARG A 293 -8.41 26.50 -1.89
C ARG A 293 -8.34 25.04 -1.42
N LEU A 294 -7.85 24.13 -2.26
CA LEU A 294 -7.72 22.72 -1.92
C LEU A 294 -6.68 22.50 -0.84
N PHE A 295 -5.52 23.18 -0.91
CA PHE A 295 -4.52 23.15 0.15
C PHE A 295 -5.12 23.53 1.50
N GLU A 296 -5.82 24.66 1.56
CA GLU A 296 -6.41 25.19 2.80
C GLU A 296 -7.49 24.27 3.37
N GLN A 297 -8.38 23.74 2.52
CA GLN A 297 -9.43 22.81 2.96
C GLN A 297 -8.88 21.44 3.37
N THR A 298 -7.88 20.91 2.67
CA THR A 298 -7.20 19.67 3.06
C THR A 298 -6.44 19.85 4.37
N LEU A 299 -5.78 20.99 4.58
CA LEU A 299 -5.10 21.28 5.84
C LEU A 299 -6.10 21.36 7.01
N LEU A 300 -7.28 21.93 6.78
CA LEU A 300 -8.38 21.93 7.78
C LEU A 300 -8.88 20.51 8.09
N ALA A 301 -8.94 19.62 7.10
CA ALA A 301 -9.25 18.21 7.35
C ALA A 301 -8.16 17.55 8.21
N LEU A 302 -6.88 17.70 7.83
CA LEU A 302 -5.74 17.12 8.54
C LEU A 302 -5.52 17.70 9.95
N GLU A 303 -6.10 18.86 10.23
CA GLU A 303 -6.16 19.45 11.57
C GLU A 303 -7.04 18.65 12.54
N GLN A 304 -8.10 17.98 12.06
CA GLN A 304 -9.05 17.30 12.92
C GLN A 304 -8.45 16.07 13.58
N GLU A 305 -8.71 15.87 14.88
CA GLU A 305 -8.26 14.70 15.64
C GLU A 305 -9.34 13.61 15.76
N ASP A 306 -10.63 13.98 15.69
CA ASP A 306 -11.71 13.02 15.57
C ASP A 306 -11.88 12.56 14.11
N PHE A 307 -12.18 11.28 13.93
CA PHE A 307 -12.30 10.69 12.60
C PHE A 307 -13.46 11.26 11.80
N CYS A 308 -14.63 11.48 12.41
CA CYS A 308 -15.80 11.97 11.70
C CYS A 308 -15.64 13.44 11.32
N ASP A 309 -15.02 14.24 12.20
CA ASP A 309 -14.67 15.63 11.88
C ASP A 309 -13.69 15.68 10.70
N PHE A 310 -12.66 14.83 10.69
CA PHE A 310 -11.75 14.67 9.55
C PHE A 310 -12.49 14.29 8.26
N GLU A 311 -13.34 13.26 8.35
CA GLU A 311 -14.03 12.67 7.20
C GLU A 311 -14.94 13.66 6.50
N ILE A 312 -15.74 14.44 7.24
CA ILE A 312 -16.62 15.46 6.67
C ILE A 312 -15.82 16.49 5.87
N GLN A 313 -14.71 16.97 6.43
CA GLN A 313 -13.86 17.95 5.74
C GLN A 313 -13.19 17.32 4.51
N LEU A 314 -12.76 16.05 4.61
CA LEU A 314 -12.16 15.32 3.49
C LEU A 314 -13.15 15.15 2.34
N GLU A 315 -14.36 14.63 2.60
CA GLU A 315 -15.37 14.36 1.56
C GLU A 315 -15.78 15.67 0.85
N VAL A 316 -16.04 16.73 1.60
CA VAL A 316 -16.44 18.01 1.00
C VAL A 316 -15.31 18.64 0.18
N THR A 317 -14.07 18.52 0.63
CA THR A 317 -12.90 19.00 -0.13
C THR A 317 -12.72 18.21 -1.42
N HIS A 318 -12.86 16.88 -1.33
CA HIS A 318 -12.84 15.96 -2.46
C HIS A 318 -13.90 16.31 -3.53
N ASN A 319 -15.13 16.63 -3.11
CA ASN A 319 -16.24 16.95 -4.01
C ASN A 319 -15.96 18.17 -4.92
N ALA A 320 -15.04 19.06 -4.52
CA ALA A 320 -14.62 20.18 -5.37
C ALA A 320 -13.97 19.69 -6.67
N ILE A 321 -13.16 18.64 -6.64
CA ILE A 321 -12.50 18.09 -7.83
C ILE A 321 -13.52 17.48 -8.78
N HIS A 322 -14.50 16.74 -8.25
CA HIS A 322 -15.63 16.22 -9.04
C HIS A 322 -16.31 17.33 -9.83
N SER A 323 -16.69 18.41 -9.13
CA SER A 323 -17.34 19.57 -9.76
C SER A 323 -16.45 20.29 -10.76
N TRP A 324 -15.17 20.49 -10.44
CA TRP A 324 -14.26 21.28 -11.27
C TRP A 324 -13.69 20.52 -12.46
N LEU A 325 -13.68 19.19 -12.45
CA LEU A 325 -13.33 18.39 -13.63
C LEU A 325 -14.53 18.10 -14.53
N GLY A 326 -15.72 17.93 -13.95
CA GLY A 326 -16.93 17.63 -14.70
C GLY A 326 -17.61 18.83 -15.32
N GLY A 327 -17.58 19.98 -14.63
CA GLY A 327 -18.31 21.17 -15.04
C GLY A 327 -19.81 20.88 -15.16
N SER A 328 -20.45 21.36 -16.23
CA SER A 328 -21.88 21.16 -16.49
C SER A 328 -22.19 19.92 -17.33
N LYS A 329 -21.22 19.04 -17.57
CA LYS A 329 -21.38 17.86 -18.43
C LYS A 329 -22.10 16.73 -17.69
N GLU A 330 -23.07 16.11 -18.37
CA GLU A 330 -23.86 15.01 -17.80
C GLU A 330 -23.01 13.75 -17.56
N HIS A 331 -22.31 13.27 -18.59
CA HIS A 331 -21.44 12.09 -18.51
C HIS A 331 -20.04 12.47 -18.00
N SER A 332 -19.94 12.94 -16.76
CA SER A 332 -18.69 13.49 -16.24
C SER A 332 -18.44 13.21 -14.76
N MET A 333 -17.24 13.59 -14.30
CA MET A 333 -16.88 13.63 -12.87
C MET A 333 -17.83 14.46 -12.01
N GLY A 334 -18.54 15.43 -12.59
CA GLY A 334 -19.48 16.31 -11.88
C GLY A 334 -20.82 15.64 -11.57
N HIS A 335 -21.08 14.47 -12.15
CA HIS A 335 -22.34 13.76 -12.01
C HIS A 335 -22.13 12.39 -11.36
N LEU A 336 -22.72 12.18 -10.17
CA LEU A 336 -22.54 10.98 -9.34
C LEU A 336 -22.69 9.67 -10.13
N HIS A 337 -23.70 9.60 -11.01
CA HIS A 337 -23.98 8.40 -11.80
C HIS A 337 -22.79 7.97 -12.66
N TYR A 338 -22.14 8.92 -13.34
CA TYR A 338 -21.19 8.63 -14.40
C TYR A 338 -19.73 8.87 -13.99
N ALA A 339 -19.49 9.49 -12.83
CA ALA A 339 -18.15 9.91 -12.41
C ALA A 339 -17.11 8.77 -12.44
N SER A 340 -17.47 7.57 -11.97
CA SER A 340 -16.56 6.41 -11.92
C SER A 340 -16.18 5.83 -13.29
N TYR A 341 -16.92 6.19 -14.34
CA TYR A 341 -16.56 5.83 -15.71
C TYR A 341 -15.44 6.69 -16.27
N ASP A 342 -15.12 7.82 -15.65
CA ASP A 342 -13.93 8.58 -16.00
C ASP A 342 -12.69 7.98 -15.30
N PRO A 343 -11.65 7.53 -16.03
CA PRO A 343 -10.45 6.98 -15.43
C PRO A 343 -9.75 7.88 -14.40
N VAL A 344 -9.93 9.20 -14.50
CA VAL A 344 -9.37 10.17 -13.55
C VAL A 344 -9.98 10.01 -12.15
N PHE A 345 -11.19 9.46 -12.05
CA PHE A 345 -11.86 9.16 -10.78
C PHE A 345 -10.93 8.37 -9.86
N PHE A 346 -10.27 7.35 -10.41
CA PHE A 346 -9.42 6.46 -9.63
C PHE A 346 -8.11 7.12 -9.20
N LEU A 347 -7.52 7.98 -10.04
CA LEU A 347 -6.33 8.76 -9.67
C LEU A 347 -6.66 9.81 -8.60
N HIS A 348 -7.85 10.41 -8.70
CA HIS A 348 -8.38 11.35 -7.73
C HIS A 348 -8.59 10.69 -6.36
N HIS A 349 -9.29 9.55 -6.33
CA HIS A 349 -9.56 8.80 -5.11
C HIS A 349 -8.32 8.11 -4.54
N SER A 350 -7.32 7.78 -5.36
CA SER A 350 -6.00 7.35 -4.87
C SER A 350 -5.35 8.46 -4.04
N ASN A 351 -5.53 9.74 -4.41
CA ASN A 351 -5.07 10.85 -3.57
C ASN A 351 -5.94 11.06 -2.33
N THR A 352 -7.27 10.91 -2.44
CA THR A 352 -8.17 10.97 -1.27
C THR A 352 -7.80 9.91 -0.24
N ASP A 353 -7.50 8.70 -0.71
CA ASP A 353 -7.03 7.61 0.14
C ASP A 353 -5.65 7.88 0.74
N ARG A 354 -4.74 8.49 -0.05
CA ARG A 354 -3.44 8.95 0.45
C ARG A 354 -3.59 9.97 1.57
N LEU A 355 -4.51 10.93 1.42
CA LEU A 355 -4.78 11.94 2.47
C LEU A 355 -5.29 11.30 3.76
N TRP A 356 -6.09 10.23 3.66
CA TRP A 356 -6.44 9.43 4.84
C TRP A 356 -5.21 8.74 5.46
N ALA A 357 -4.31 8.17 4.66
CA ALA A 357 -3.05 7.62 5.18
C ALA A 357 -2.16 8.69 5.86
N VAL A 358 -2.10 9.91 5.32
CA VAL A 358 -1.42 11.06 5.94
C VAL A 358 -2.05 11.40 7.29
N TRP A 359 -3.39 11.46 7.36
CA TRP A 359 -4.11 11.66 8.62
C TRP A 359 -3.81 10.55 9.64
N GLN A 360 -3.82 9.27 9.23
CA GLN A 360 -3.45 8.15 10.11
C GLN A 360 -2.02 8.29 10.66
N ALA A 361 -1.09 8.79 9.84
CA ALA A 361 0.29 9.05 10.28
C ALA A 361 0.38 10.22 11.26
N LEU A 362 -0.39 11.30 11.04
CA LEU A 362 -0.53 12.41 11.99
C LEU A 362 -1.10 11.95 13.33
N GLN A 363 -2.16 11.14 13.33
CA GLN A 363 -2.74 10.60 14.56
C GLN A 363 -1.73 9.78 15.37
N LYS A 364 -0.96 8.91 14.69
CA LYS A 364 0.15 8.18 15.34
C LYS A 364 1.20 9.13 15.91
N HIS A 365 1.56 10.20 15.19
CA HIS A 365 2.51 11.21 15.67
C HIS A 365 2.00 11.98 16.90
N ARG A 366 0.70 12.30 16.94
CA ARG A 366 0.02 12.97 18.06
C ARG A 366 -0.23 12.06 19.26
N GLY A 367 -0.04 10.74 19.11
CA GLY A 367 -0.27 9.75 20.16
C GLY A 367 -1.73 9.26 20.25
N HIS A 368 -2.53 9.50 19.21
CA HIS A 368 -3.91 9.02 19.10
C HIS A 368 -4.02 7.68 18.35
N SER A 369 -5.17 7.03 18.49
CA SER A 369 -5.51 5.89 17.65
C SER A 369 -5.69 6.33 16.19
N SER A 370 -5.18 5.54 15.27
CA SER A 370 -5.28 5.74 13.81
C SER A 370 -6.03 4.63 13.10
N GLN A 371 -6.58 3.67 13.86
CA GLN A 371 -7.13 2.40 13.37
C GLN A 371 -8.59 2.22 13.79
N GLY A 372 -9.34 3.31 13.88
CA GLY A 372 -10.75 3.26 14.23
C GLY A 372 -11.45 4.60 14.06
N ALA A 373 -12.78 4.54 14.04
CA ALA A 373 -13.67 5.69 14.03
C ALA A 373 -14.66 5.58 15.21
N ASN A 374 -14.25 6.05 16.39
CA ASN A 374 -15.04 5.95 17.62
C ASN A 374 -16.40 6.65 17.51
N CYS A 375 -16.48 7.68 16.68
CA CYS A 375 -17.68 8.45 16.39
C CYS A 375 -18.77 7.67 15.62
N ALA A 376 -18.44 6.54 14.98
CA ALA A 376 -19.37 5.83 14.08
C ALA A 376 -19.21 4.30 14.10
N LEU A 377 -18.95 3.72 15.29
CA LEU A 377 -18.62 2.30 15.46
C LEU A 377 -19.63 1.32 14.85
N GLU A 378 -20.92 1.65 14.90
CA GLU A 378 -21.99 0.82 14.31
C GLU A 378 -21.80 0.66 12.79
N LEU A 379 -21.47 1.75 12.10
CA LEU A 379 -21.29 1.76 10.65
C LEU A 379 -20.10 0.92 10.20
N LEU A 380 -19.12 0.67 11.08
CA LEU A 380 -17.90 -0.08 10.74
C LEU A 380 -18.11 -1.60 10.65
N LYS A 381 -19.27 -2.10 11.08
CA LYS A 381 -19.58 -3.54 11.13
C LYS A 381 -20.33 -4.03 9.91
N GLU A 382 -21.03 -3.14 9.21
CA GLU A 382 -21.81 -3.51 8.02
C GLU A 382 -20.90 -3.71 6.81
N PRO A 383 -20.93 -4.88 6.15
CA PRO A 383 -20.17 -5.10 4.91
C PRO A 383 -20.56 -4.11 3.80
N LEU A 384 -19.54 -3.51 3.19
CA LEU A 384 -19.66 -2.53 2.13
C LEU A 384 -20.09 -3.21 0.82
N LYS A 385 -21.15 -2.69 0.22
CA LYS A 385 -21.69 -3.17 -1.05
C LYS A 385 -21.13 -2.34 -2.21
N PRO A 386 -20.88 -2.91 -3.40
CA PRO A 386 -21.13 -4.29 -3.77
C PRO A 386 -19.95 -5.22 -3.44
N PHE A 387 -18.91 -4.76 -2.72
CA PHE A 387 -17.73 -5.58 -2.41
C PHE A 387 -18.07 -6.85 -1.64
N SER A 388 -19.05 -6.78 -0.74
CA SER A 388 -19.56 -7.92 0.01
C SER A 388 -20.36 -8.92 -0.83
N PHE A 389 -20.73 -8.58 -2.06
CA PHE A 389 -21.40 -9.52 -2.95
C PHE A 389 -20.40 -10.61 -3.37
N GLY A 390 -20.89 -11.82 -3.60
CA GLY A 390 -20.08 -12.89 -4.19
C GLY A 390 -20.25 -12.99 -5.70
N SER A 391 -19.78 -14.10 -6.24
CA SER A 391 -20.05 -14.47 -7.63
C SER A 391 -21.56 -14.43 -7.92
N PRO A 392 -21.99 -13.86 -9.06
CA PRO A 392 -21.16 -13.39 -10.18
C PRO A 392 -20.76 -11.90 -10.14
N TYR A 393 -21.06 -11.16 -9.07
CA TYR A 393 -20.98 -9.69 -9.06
C TYR A 393 -19.62 -9.15 -8.65
N ASN A 394 -19.06 -9.63 -7.54
CA ASN A 394 -17.67 -9.34 -7.16
C ASN A 394 -16.89 -10.65 -7.12
N LEU A 395 -15.86 -10.74 -7.97
CA LEU A 395 -14.95 -11.88 -8.06
C LEU A 395 -13.61 -11.63 -7.38
N ASN A 396 -13.38 -10.42 -6.86
CA ASN A 396 -12.15 -10.08 -6.17
C ASN A 396 -12.19 -10.60 -4.72
N PRO A 397 -11.37 -11.62 -4.35
CA PRO A 397 -11.40 -12.22 -3.03
C PRO A 397 -10.93 -11.25 -1.93
N THR A 398 -10.06 -10.30 -2.25
CA THR A 398 -9.50 -9.35 -1.29
C THR A 398 -10.57 -8.35 -0.83
N THR A 399 -11.24 -7.68 -1.77
CA THR A 399 -12.28 -6.70 -1.43
C THR A 399 -13.54 -7.37 -0.86
N GLN A 400 -13.78 -8.63 -1.19
CA GLN A 400 -14.86 -9.42 -0.60
C GLN A 400 -14.55 -9.78 0.87
N THR A 401 -13.36 -10.34 1.12
CA THR A 401 -12.92 -10.75 2.46
C THR A 401 -12.88 -9.57 3.42
N PHE A 402 -12.31 -8.45 2.98
CA PHE A 402 -12.14 -7.24 3.78
C PHE A 402 -13.23 -6.21 3.47
N SER A 403 -14.46 -6.66 3.24
CA SER A 403 -15.57 -5.78 2.86
C SER A 403 -16.11 -4.93 4.00
N ARG A 404 -15.76 -5.19 5.27
CA ARG A 404 -16.21 -4.34 6.38
C ARG A 404 -15.31 -3.11 6.49
N PRO A 405 -15.86 -1.92 6.82
CA PRO A 405 -15.06 -0.72 6.96
C PRO A 405 -13.93 -0.84 7.98
N GLU A 406 -14.13 -1.57 9.09
CA GLU A 406 -13.07 -1.77 10.08
C GLU A 406 -11.83 -2.48 9.52
N ASP A 407 -12.01 -3.33 8.51
CA ASP A 407 -10.91 -4.01 7.85
C ASP A 407 -10.12 -3.05 6.95
N ALA A 408 -10.67 -1.88 6.60
CA ALA A 408 -10.03 -0.97 5.67
C ALA A 408 -8.98 -0.04 6.30
N PHE A 409 -8.85 0.03 7.63
CA PHE A 409 -7.89 0.94 8.29
C PHE A 409 -6.42 0.56 8.04
N ASP A 410 -6.09 -0.73 8.06
CA ASP A 410 -4.72 -1.23 7.80
C ASP A 410 -4.54 -1.63 6.33
N TYR A 411 -4.39 -0.60 5.50
CA TYR A 411 -4.26 -0.78 4.06
C TYR A 411 -3.04 -1.60 3.64
N SER A 412 -1.94 -1.49 4.38
CA SER A 412 -0.71 -2.22 4.08
C SER A 412 -0.88 -3.71 4.39
N ALA A 413 -1.51 -4.06 5.50
CA ALA A 413 -1.69 -5.47 5.87
C ALA A 413 -2.76 -6.18 5.02
N HIS A 414 -3.90 -5.53 4.74
CA HIS A 414 -5.03 -6.19 4.10
C HIS A 414 -5.06 -6.03 2.57
N PHE A 415 -4.48 -4.95 2.02
CA PHE A 415 -4.57 -4.65 0.58
C PHE A 415 -3.22 -4.62 -0.13
N ASN A 416 -2.11 -4.85 0.57
CA ASN A 416 -0.79 -5.01 -0.02
C ASN A 416 -0.33 -3.83 -0.90
N TYR A 417 -0.71 -2.60 -0.56
CA TYR A 417 -0.18 -1.38 -1.17
C TYR A 417 0.40 -0.40 -0.17
N GLN A 418 1.27 0.48 -0.65
CA GLN A 418 1.87 1.60 0.07
C GLN A 418 1.91 2.85 -0.83
N TYR A 419 2.21 4.00 -0.22
CA TYR A 419 2.51 5.23 -0.92
C TYR A 419 4.03 5.43 -1.00
N ASP A 420 4.51 6.04 -2.08
CA ASP A 420 5.91 6.45 -2.22
C ASP A 420 6.33 7.40 -1.09
N ASP A 421 5.46 8.34 -0.75
CA ASP A 421 5.59 9.20 0.42
C ASP A 421 4.23 9.59 1.01
N LEU A 422 4.28 10.04 2.27
CA LEU A 422 3.15 10.62 3.01
C LEU A 422 3.41 12.10 3.33
N GLU A 423 4.12 12.81 2.46
CA GLU A 423 4.39 14.24 2.64
C GLU A 423 3.21 15.07 2.14
N PHE A 424 2.74 16.02 2.94
CA PHE A 424 1.71 16.96 2.49
C PHE A 424 2.37 18.20 1.89
N VAL A 425 2.34 18.33 0.56
CA VAL A 425 2.96 19.47 -0.17
C VAL A 425 4.43 19.70 0.25
N GLY A 426 5.20 18.60 0.33
CA GLY A 426 6.61 18.59 0.73
C GLY A 426 6.88 18.68 2.23
N MET A 427 5.83 18.70 3.07
CA MET A 427 5.96 18.63 4.52
C MET A 427 5.82 17.20 5.01
N ASN A 428 6.86 16.70 5.69
CA ASN A 428 6.75 15.47 6.46
C ASN A 428 5.80 15.64 7.67
N VAL A 429 5.40 14.53 8.28
CA VAL A 429 4.40 14.50 9.36
C VAL A 429 4.74 15.45 10.54
N PRO A 430 5.97 15.50 11.09
CA PRO A 430 6.31 16.48 12.13
C PRO A 430 6.22 17.94 11.68
N ALA A 431 6.66 18.26 10.46
CA ALA A 431 6.59 19.63 9.93
C ALA A 431 5.14 20.06 9.69
N LEU A 432 4.31 19.16 9.18
CA LEU A 432 2.88 19.36 9.01
C LEU A 432 2.17 19.61 10.34
N ASP A 433 2.43 18.78 11.35
CA ASP A 433 1.85 18.95 12.68
C ASP A 433 2.27 20.28 13.33
N ALA A 434 3.53 20.71 13.13
CA ALA A 434 4.00 22.02 13.59
C ALA A 434 3.25 23.18 12.93
N LEU A 435 3.02 23.13 11.61
CA LEU A 435 2.23 24.13 10.89
C LEU A 435 0.78 24.18 11.41
N ILE A 436 0.17 23.01 11.61
CA ILE A 436 -1.20 22.90 12.15
C ILE A 436 -1.28 23.56 13.53
N LYS A 437 -0.35 23.23 14.44
CA LYS A 437 -0.28 23.82 15.78
C LYS A 437 -0.06 25.33 15.76
N GLU A 438 0.78 25.83 14.86
CA GLU A 438 0.97 27.27 14.69
C GLU A 438 -0.35 27.98 14.32
N ARG A 439 -1.12 27.38 13.40
CA ARG A 439 -2.42 27.91 12.96
C ARG A 439 -3.49 27.79 14.05
N GLN A 440 -3.48 26.70 14.81
CA GLN A 440 -4.35 26.50 15.97
C GLN A 440 -4.12 27.53 17.08
N GLY A 441 -2.93 28.11 17.16
CA GLY A 441 -2.60 29.20 18.09
C GLY A 441 -3.24 30.56 17.76
N ARG A 442 -4.07 30.65 16.71
CA ARG A 442 -4.72 31.90 16.27
C ARG A 442 -6.24 31.76 16.31
N ASP A 443 -6.92 32.85 16.67
CA ASP A 443 -8.39 32.93 16.61
C ASP A 443 -8.89 32.80 15.17
N ARG A 444 -9.89 31.96 14.97
CA ARG A 444 -10.47 31.63 13.65
C ARG A 444 -11.99 31.53 13.76
N VAL A 445 -12.67 31.87 12.66
CA VAL A 445 -14.13 31.76 12.54
C VAL A 445 -14.41 30.93 11.30
N PHE A 446 -15.33 29.97 11.43
CA PHE A 446 -15.75 29.06 10.36
C PHE A 446 -17.21 29.34 10.00
N ALA A 447 -17.59 29.07 8.76
CA ALA A 447 -18.93 29.29 8.22
C ALA A 447 -19.50 28.01 7.62
#